data_AF-A0A9W6CGD1-F1
#
_entry.id   AF-A0A9W6CGD1-F1
#
_cell.length_a   1.000
_cell.length_b   1.000
_cell.length_c   1.000
_cell.angle_alpha   90.00
_cell.angle_beta   90.00
_cell.angle_gamma   90.00
#
_symmetry.space_group_name_H-M   'P 1'
#
loop_
_entity.id
_entity.type
_entity.pdbx_description
1 polymer ?
#
loop_
_entity_poly.entity_id
_entity_poly.type
_entity_poly.pdbx_seq_one_letter_code
_entity_poly.pdbx_strand_id
1 'polypeptide(L)'
;MRGKYKIVVKNNRLHYEFEIKRNITVIRGDSATGKTTLINMLRQSENLGASSGIEVVCSVPCRILEGPNWKLILENSSGTIFFTDEENTFINTEEFATAVKNSDNYYVLITRENLYNLPYSVEEIYGIHCSGKYHDTKKMYNQMYQIYSDYQELSTVAERRTGTNMRDSRWSRYWSGDGSSV
;
A
#
# COMPACT_ATOMS: atom_id res chain seq x y z
N MET A 1 -1.79 10.08 15.53
CA MET A 1 -1.28 8.75 15.93
C MET A 1 0.03 8.43 15.21
N ARG A 2 0.90 7.57 15.78
CA ARG A 2 2.11 7.03 15.11
C ARG A 2 2.38 5.62 15.63
N GLY A 3 2.86 4.74 14.77
CA GLY A 3 3.19 3.36 15.14
C GLY A 3 2.69 2.33 14.14
N LYS A 4 2.72 1.07 14.56
CA LYS A 4 2.25 -0.08 13.80
C LYS A 4 0.89 -0.52 14.31
N TYR A 5 -0.01 -0.84 13.39
CA TYR A 5 -1.36 -1.27 13.71
C TYR A 5 -1.64 -2.59 13.02
N LYS A 6 -1.96 -3.60 13.81
CA LYS A 6 -2.40 -4.89 13.32
C LYS A 6 -3.92 -4.86 13.16
N ILE A 7 -4.40 -5.16 11.96
CA ILE A 7 -5.81 -5.21 11.62
C ILE A 7 -6.19 -6.66 11.29
N VAL A 8 -7.26 -7.15 11.92
CA VAL A 8 -7.88 -8.42 11.59
C VAL A 8 -9.33 -8.18 11.22
N VAL A 9 -9.75 -8.63 10.02
CA VAL A 9 -11.14 -8.58 9.56
C VAL A 9 -11.55 -10.00 9.22
N LYS A 10 -12.50 -10.56 9.97
CA LYS A 10 -12.86 -11.97 9.81
C LYS A 10 -14.36 -12.23 9.96
N ASN A 11 -14.81 -13.30 9.32
CA ASN A 11 -16.10 -13.95 9.58
C ASN A 11 -15.90 -15.47 9.57
N ASN A 12 -16.99 -16.24 9.50
CA ASN A 12 -16.93 -17.70 9.48
C ASN A 12 -16.17 -18.29 8.28
N ARG A 13 -16.08 -17.56 7.16
CA ARG A 13 -15.50 -18.03 5.90
C ARG A 13 -14.21 -17.34 5.51
N LEU A 14 -14.01 -16.09 5.92
CA LEU A 14 -12.92 -15.23 5.47
C LEU A 14 -12.14 -14.71 6.67
N HIS A 15 -10.83 -14.58 6.49
CA HIS A 15 -9.93 -14.02 7.49
C HIS A 15 -8.85 -13.19 6.82
N TYR A 16 -8.88 -11.89 7.03
CA TYR A 16 -7.84 -10.96 6.61
C TYR A 16 -7.03 -10.57 7.83
N GLU A 17 -5.71 -10.64 7.73
CA GLU A 17 -4.80 -10.21 8.77
C GLU A 17 -3.59 -9.51 8.14
N PHE A 18 -3.35 -8.28 8.57
CA PHE A 18 -2.24 -7.46 8.07
C PHE A 18 -1.81 -6.41 9.09
N GLU A 19 -0.63 -5.85 8.86
CA GLU A 19 -0.07 -4.78 9.68
C GLU A 19 0.25 -3.58 8.79
N ILE A 20 -0.13 -2.39 9.22
CA ILE A 20 0.24 -1.12 8.59
C ILE A 20 1.19 -0.35 9.50
N LYS A 21 2.15 0.37 8.92
CA LYS A 21 3.24 1.00 9.72
C LYS A 21 3.36 2.50 9.47
N ARG A 22 2.80 3.01 8.38
CA ARG A 22 2.78 4.45 8.06
C ARG A 22 1.35 4.95 7.91
N ASN A 23 1.21 6.27 7.90
CA ASN A 23 -0.08 6.95 7.78
C ASN A 23 -0.80 6.65 6.46
N ILE A 24 -0.10 6.29 5.38
CA ILE A 24 -0.71 5.89 4.11
C ILE A 24 -0.21 4.51 3.73
N THR A 25 -1.16 3.61 3.51
CA THR A 25 -0.94 2.25 3.00
C THR A 25 -1.80 2.07 1.75
N VAL A 26 -1.20 1.56 0.67
CA VAL A 26 -1.88 1.29 -0.59
C VAL A 26 -1.99 -0.21 -0.79
N ILE A 27 -3.21 -0.70 -1.01
CA ILE A 27 -3.46 -2.09 -1.37
C ILE A 27 -3.74 -2.16 -2.87
N ARG A 28 -2.82 -2.75 -3.63
CA ARG A 28 -2.89 -2.94 -5.08
C ARG A 28 -3.15 -4.38 -5.48
N GLY A 29 -3.43 -4.58 -6.76
CA GLY A 29 -3.44 -5.88 -7.44
C GLY A 29 -4.61 -6.04 -8.39
N ASP A 30 -4.61 -7.13 -9.14
CA ASP A 30 -5.60 -7.41 -10.18
C ASP A 30 -6.99 -7.72 -9.63
N SER A 31 -7.98 -7.81 -10.53
CA SER A 31 -9.36 -8.15 -10.17
C SER A 31 -9.42 -9.52 -9.47
N ALA A 32 -10.43 -9.71 -8.61
CA ALA A 32 -10.72 -10.98 -7.93
C ALA A 32 -9.75 -11.47 -6.84
N THR A 33 -8.81 -10.66 -6.35
CA THR A 33 -7.91 -11.07 -5.23
C THR A 33 -8.47 -10.82 -3.82
N GLY A 34 -9.76 -10.52 -3.68
CA GLY A 34 -10.41 -10.31 -2.38
C GLY A 34 -10.29 -8.89 -1.79
N LYS A 35 -9.81 -7.91 -2.56
CA LYS A 35 -9.77 -6.47 -2.16
C LYS A 35 -11.17 -5.88 -1.95
N THR A 36 -12.03 -6.00 -2.95
CA THR A 36 -13.44 -5.57 -2.86
C THR A 36 -14.17 -6.30 -1.74
N THR A 37 -13.84 -7.57 -1.51
CA THR A 37 -14.40 -8.35 -0.41
C THR A 37 -13.98 -7.78 0.96
N LEU A 38 -12.71 -7.38 1.13
CA LEU A 38 -12.24 -6.75 2.37
C LEU A 38 -13.01 -5.47 2.68
N ILE A 39 -13.12 -4.53 1.73
CA ILE A 39 -13.82 -3.27 1.98
C ILE A 39 -15.32 -3.50 2.18
N ASN A 40 -15.94 -4.41 1.43
CA ASN A 40 -17.35 -4.78 1.63
C ASN A 40 -17.61 -5.38 3.01
N MET A 41 -16.65 -6.13 3.57
CA MET A 41 -16.77 -6.66 4.93
C MET A 41 -16.72 -5.54 5.97
N LEU A 42 -15.78 -4.61 5.82
CA LEU A 42 -15.69 -3.43 6.69
C LEU A 42 -16.97 -2.57 6.62
N ARG A 43 -17.48 -2.31 5.41
CA ARG A 43 -18.71 -1.56 5.19
C ARG A 43 -19.93 -2.23 5.84
N GLN A 44 -20.04 -3.56 5.73
CA GLN A 44 -21.10 -4.32 6.43
C GLN A 44 -20.96 -4.27 7.95
N SER A 45 -19.74 -4.37 8.46
CA SER A 45 -19.48 -4.27 9.90
C SER A 45 -19.87 -2.91 10.46
N GLU A 46 -19.61 -1.81 9.73
CA GLU A 46 -19.96 -0.46 10.17
C GLU A 46 -21.49 -0.24 10.14
N ASN A 47 -22.17 -0.72 9.10
CA ASN A 47 -23.61 -0.51 8.92
C ASN A 47 -24.49 -1.41 9.80
N LEU A 48 -24.09 -2.67 10.02
CA LEU A 48 -24.91 -3.68 10.70
C LEU A 48 -24.38 -4.07 12.09
N GLY A 49 -23.16 -3.63 12.44
CA GLY A 49 -22.51 -4.00 13.70
C GLY A 49 -22.44 -5.51 13.89
N ALA A 50 -22.83 -5.99 15.08
CA ALA A 50 -22.82 -7.41 15.43
C ALA A 50 -23.66 -8.29 14.49
N SER A 51 -24.73 -7.74 13.89
CA SER A 51 -25.61 -8.48 12.97
C SER A 51 -24.93 -8.84 11.64
N SER A 52 -23.80 -8.20 11.30
CA SER A 52 -23.03 -8.54 10.10
C SER A 52 -22.36 -9.92 10.19
N GLY A 53 -22.13 -10.44 11.40
CA GLY A 53 -21.29 -11.62 11.64
C GLY A 53 -19.81 -11.40 11.29
N ILE A 54 -19.38 -10.15 11.21
CA ILE A 54 -18.02 -9.73 10.90
C ILE A 54 -17.38 -9.16 12.16
N GLU A 55 -16.16 -9.61 12.46
CA GLU A 55 -15.36 -9.11 13.57
C GLU A 55 -14.18 -8.32 13.00
N VAL A 56 -14.08 -7.06 13.43
CA VAL A 56 -12.96 -6.16 13.10
C VAL A 56 -12.17 -5.92 14.38
N VAL A 57 -10.92 -6.40 14.42
CA VAL A 57 -10.03 -6.28 15.57
C VAL A 57 -8.88 -5.37 15.21
N CYS A 58 -8.74 -4.28 15.96
CA CYS A 58 -7.63 -3.34 15.88
C CYS A 58 -7.51 -2.60 17.23
N SER A 59 -6.33 -2.09 17.55
CA SER A 59 -6.13 -1.27 18.75
C SER A 59 -6.71 0.15 18.63
N VAL A 60 -7.12 0.56 17.43
CA VAL A 60 -7.74 1.86 17.13
C VAL A 60 -8.98 1.66 16.24
N PRO A 61 -9.91 2.62 16.21
CA PRO A 61 -11.09 2.52 15.35
C PRO A 61 -10.73 2.34 13.87
N CYS A 62 -11.44 1.43 13.19
CA CYS A 62 -11.38 1.26 11.74
C CYS A 62 -12.72 1.70 11.16
N ARG A 63 -12.70 2.62 10.18
CA ARG A 63 -13.90 3.19 9.57
C ARG A 63 -13.81 3.24 8.05
N ILE A 64 -14.96 3.24 7.38
CA ILE A 64 -15.02 3.52 5.95
C ILE A 64 -15.04 5.04 5.73
N LEU A 65 -14.27 5.50 4.75
CA LEU A 65 -14.29 6.89 4.30
C LEU A 65 -14.82 6.93 2.87
N GLU A 66 -16.10 7.29 2.72
CA GLU A 66 -16.78 7.27 1.43
C GLU A 66 -17.70 8.49 1.27
N GLY A 67 -17.98 8.84 0.01
CA GLY A 67 -18.99 9.83 -0.35
C GLY A 67 -18.57 11.30 -0.16
N PRO A 68 -19.50 12.24 -0.35
CA PRO A 68 -19.18 13.67 -0.47
C PRO A 68 -18.77 14.32 0.86
N ASN A 69 -19.13 13.73 1.99
CA ASN A 69 -18.92 14.29 3.32
C ASN A 69 -17.56 13.92 3.93
N TRP A 70 -16.64 13.33 3.15
CA TRP A 70 -15.34 12.87 3.62
C TRP A 70 -14.55 13.96 4.37
N LYS A 71 -14.64 15.23 3.93
CA LYS A 71 -13.96 16.37 4.60
C LYS A 71 -14.42 16.53 6.04
N LEU A 72 -15.73 16.60 6.25
CA LEU A 72 -16.33 16.75 7.57
C LEU A 72 -15.98 15.56 8.48
N ILE A 73 -15.96 14.35 7.91
CA ILE A 73 -15.57 13.14 8.65
C ILE A 73 -14.13 13.27 9.13
N LEU A 74 -13.20 13.67 8.26
CA LEU A 74 -11.79 13.81 8.63
C LEU A 74 -11.55 14.94 9.64
N GLU A 75 -12.24 16.08 9.52
CA GLU A 75 -12.13 17.21 10.46
C GLU A 75 -12.58 16.85 11.88
N ASN A 76 -13.53 15.92 12.01
CA ASN A 76 -14.11 15.50 13.29
C ASN A 76 -13.56 14.16 13.79
N SER A 77 -12.51 13.62 13.15
CA SER A 77 -11.95 12.31 13.51
C SER A 77 -10.46 12.43 13.82
N SER A 78 -10.04 11.78 14.90
CA SER A 78 -8.64 11.68 15.31
C SER A 78 -8.31 10.25 15.70
N GLY A 79 -7.07 9.83 15.48
CA GLY A 79 -6.58 8.49 15.85
C GLY A 79 -7.34 7.32 15.22
N THR A 80 -7.87 7.49 14.00
CA THR A 80 -8.67 6.49 13.28
C THR A 80 -7.94 5.95 12.05
N ILE A 81 -8.16 4.68 11.70
CA ILE A 81 -7.75 4.09 10.43
C ILE A 81 -8.93 4.15 9.47
N PHE A 82 -8.80 4.90 8.39
CA PHE A 82 -9.79 5.01 7.33
C PHE A 82 -9.48 4.06 6.18
N PHE A 83 -10.52 3.39 5.68
CA PHE A 83 -10.47 2.56 4.49
C PHE A 83 -11.30 3.22 3.38
N THR A 84 -10.75 3.29 2.19
CA THR A 84 -11.45 3.77 0.98
C THR A 84 -10.98 2.99 -0.22
N ASP A 85 -11.85 2.82 -1.22
CA ASP A 85 -11.52 2.20 -2.50
C ASP A 85 -11.41 3.24 -3.62
N GLU A 86 -11.04 2.76 -4.82
CA GLU A 86 -10.84 3.54 -6.03
C GLU A 86 -12.11 4.18 -6.60
N GLU A 87 -13.31 3.76 -6.15
CA GLU A 87 -14.56 4.39 -6.59
C GLU A 87 -14.70 5.82 -6.05
N ASN A 88 -13.92 6.16 -5.02
CA ASN A 88 -13.90 7.47 -4.39
C ASN A 88 -12.90 8.41 -5.07
N THR A 89 -13.37 9.19 -6.03
CA THR A 89 -12.54 10.10 -6.83
C THR A 89 -11.75 11.13 -6.02
N PHE A 90 -12.19 11.45 -4.79
CA PHE A 90 -11.50 12.40 -3.92
C PHE A 90 -10.09 11.95 -3.53
N ILE A 91 -9.77 10.65 -3.57
CA ILE A 91 -8.44 10.14 -3.15
C ILE A 91 -7.30 10.69 -4.03
N ASN A 92 -7.62 11.13 -5.24
CA ASN A 92 -6.68 11.68 -6.22
C ASN A 92 -6.55 13.20 -6.15
N THR A 93 -7.26 13.91 -5.26
CA THR A 93 -7.25 15.38 -5.25
C THR A 93 -6.21 15.98 -4.30
N GLU A 94 -5.79 17.22 -4.56
CA GLU A 94 -4.85 17.95 -3.70
C GLU A 94 -5.46 18.27 -2.32
N GLU A 95 -6.78 18.46 -2.25
CA GLU A 95 -7.49 18.69 -1.01
C GLU A 95 -7.40 17.48 -0.09
N PHE A 96 -7.57 16.26 -0.63
CA PHE A 96 -7.42 15.04 0.16
C PHE A 96 -5.98 14.87 0.64
N ALA A 97 -5.00 15.11 -0.23
CA ALA A 97 -3.59 15.07 0.16
C ALA A 97 -3.25 16.06 1.29
N THR A 98 -3.82 17.26 1.23
CA THR A 98 -3.67 18.28 2.28
C THR A 98 -4.33 17.83 3.58
N ALA A 99 -5.55 17.27 3.52
CA ALA A 99 -6.25 16.76 4.69
C ALA A 99 -5.48 15.61 5.37
N VAL A 100 -4.99 14.64 4.59
CA VAL A 100 -4.19 13.51 5.08
C VAL A 100 -2.92 14.00 5.80
N LYS A 101 -2.20 14.95 5.19
CA LYS A 101 -0.95 15.51 5.74
C LYS A 101 -1.14 16.21 7.09
N ASN A 102 -2.28 16.87 7.28
CA ASN A 102 -2.59 17.63 8.49
C ASN A 102 -3.33 16.81 9.55
N SER A 103 -3.71 15.58 9.24
CA SER A 103 -4.38 14.68 10.16
C SER A 103 -3.40 13.84 10.96
N ASP A 104 -3.91 13.29 12.07
CA ASP A 104 -3.20 12.29 12.84
C ASP A 104 -3.73 10.86 12.58
N ASN A 105 -4.49 10.69 11.51
CA ASN A 105 -5.15 9.44 11.11
C ASN A 105 -4.28 8.59 10.17
N TYR A 106 -4.66 7.33 10.01
CA TYR A 106 -4.06 6.42 9.01
C TYR A 106 -5.08 6.12 7.91
N TYR A 107 -4.57 5.83 6.71
CA TYR A 107 -5.36 5.69 5.49
C TYR A 107 -4.92 4.44 4.74
N VAL A 108 -5.85 3.52 4.55
CA VAL A 108 -5.69 2.32 3.74
C VAL A 108 -6.48 2.51 2.44
N LEU A 109 -5.75 2.70 1.35
CA LEU A 109 -6.28 3.06 0.04
C LEU A 109 -6.25 1.83 -0.87
N ILE A 110 -7.42 1.34 -1.25
CA ILE A 110 -7.57 0.16 -2.12
C ILE A 110 -7.76 0.63 -3.55
N THR A 111 -6.68 0.72 -4.30
CA THR A 111 -6.71 1.27 -5.67
C THR A 111 -5.64 0.65 -6.54
N ARG A 112 -5.90 0.57 -7.85
CA ARG A 112 -4.87 0.25 -8.85
C ARG A 112 -4.13 1.48 -9.36
N GLU A 113 -4.69 2.66 -9.11
CA GLU A 113 -4.18 3.91 -9.66
C GLU A 113 -2.94 4.42 -8.92
N ASN A 114 -2.18 5.26 -9.60
CA ASN A 114 -1.06 5.98 -9.01
C ASN A 114 -1.58 7.25 -8.32
N LEU A 115 -1.35 7.32 -7.01
CA LEU A 115 -1.78 8.43 -6.17
C LEU A 115 -0.73 9.55 -6.13
N TYR A 116 -0.52 10.24 -7.26
CA TYR A 116 0.60 11.19 -7.43
C TYR A 116 0.63 12.33 -6.40
N ASN A 117 -0.53 12.70 -5.86
CA ASN A 117 -0.66 13.78 -4.88
C ASN A 117 -0.32 13.36 -3.44
N LEU A 118 -0.14 12.05 -3.18
CA LEU A 118 0.07 11.52 -1.83
C LEU A 118 1.52 11.08 -1.61
N PRO A 119 2.16 11.48 -0.49
CA PRO A 119 3.51 11.05 -0.15
C PRO A 119 3.50 9.67 0.53
N TYR A 120 3.11 8.62 -0.20
CA TYR A 120 3.16 7.24 0.30
C TYR A 120 4.50 6.55 -0.02
N SER A 121 4.87 5.57 0.81
CA SER A 121 6.11 4.81 0.62
C SER A 121 5.86 3.58 -0.23
N VAL A 122 6.85 3.22 -1.08
CA VAL A 122 6.87 1.92 -1.77
C VAL A 122 6.86 0.73 -0.80
N GLU A 123 7.31 0.95 0.45
CA GLU A 123 7.25 -0.05 1.53
C GLU A 123 5.84 -0.30 2.04
N GLU A 124 4.90 0.61 1.75
CA GLU A 124 3.50 0.53 2.17
C GLU A 124 2.57 0.21 1.00
N ILE A 125 3.10 -0.42 -0.05
CA ILE A 125 2.32 -0.91 -1.18
C ILE A 125 2.23 -2.43 -1.08
N TYR A 126 1.03 -2.93 -0.85
CA TYR A 126 0.77 -4.34 -0.60
C TYR A 126 -0.21 -4.95 -1.61
N GLY A 127 -0.03 -6.22 -1.93
CA GLY A 127 -1.04 -7.06 -2.57
C GLY A 127 -1.77 -7.93 -1.56
N ILE A 128 -2.97 -8.42 -1.91
CA ILE A 128 -3.67 -9.46 -1.14
C ILE A 128 -3.54 -10.79 -1.89
N HIS A 129 -3.17 -11.85 -1.17
CA HIS A 129 -3.23 -13.22 -1.70
C HIS A 129 -3.88 -14.17 -0.68
N CYS A 130 -4.52 -15.22 -1.20
CA CYS A 130 -4.97 -16.32 -0.36
C CYS A 130 -3.76 -17.18 0.02
N SER A 131 -3.50 -17.33 1.31
CA SER A 131 -2.50 -18.28 1.80
C SER A 131 -3.09 -19.69 1.75
N GLY A 132 -2.54 -20.55 0.89
CA GLY A 132 -2.95 -21.96 0.77
C GLY A 132 -2.53 -22.86 1.94
N LYS A 133 -2.11 -22.28 3.08
CA LYS A 133 -1.56 -23.02 4.23
C LYS A 133 -2.56 -24.00 4.86
N TYR A 134 -3.85 -23.90 4.54
CA TYR A 134 -4.87 -24.84 4.99
C TYR A 134 -5.70 -25.30 3.79
N HIS A 135 -5.22 -26.32 3.09
CA HIS A 135 -5.95 -26.96 1.98
C HIS A 135 -7.23 -27.70 2.42
N ASP A 136 -7.49 -27.83 3.73
CA ASP A 136 -8.52 -28.72 4.28
C ASP A 136 -9.53 -28.05 5.24
N THR A 137 -9.65 -26.72 5.24
CA THR A 137 -10.60 -26.03 6.14
C THR A 137 -11.55 -25.10 5.39
N LYS A 138 -12.83 -25.09 5.81
CA LYS A 138 -13.95 -24.26 5.30
C LYS A 138 -13.71 -22.72 5.32
N LYS A 139 -12.50 -22.25 5.65
CA LYS A 139 -12.15 -20.85 5.92
C LYS A 139 -10.93 -20.43 5.09
N MET A 140 -11.06 -19.34 4.34
CA MET A 140 -10.01 -18.75 3.51
C MET A 140 -9.25 -17.68 4.30
N TYR A 141 -7.92 -17.80 4.31
CA TYR A 141 -7.02 -16.87 4.98
C TYR A 141 -6.28 -16.01 3.96
N ASN A 142 -6.46 -14.70 4.06
CA ASN A 142 -5.87 -13.69 3.20
C ASN A 142 -4.78 -12.93 3.95
N GLN A 143 -3.59 -12.88 3.35
CA GLN A 143 -2.43 -12.16 3.86
C GLN A 143 -2.00 -11.08 2.88
N MET A 144 -1.39 -10.03 3.42
CA MET A 144 -0.76 -8.99 2.62
C MET A 144 0.71 -9.31 2.36
N TYR A 145 1.17 -9.03 1.14
CA TYR A 145 2.57 -9.10 0.75
C TYR A 145 3.00 -7.77 0.16
N GLN A 146 4.21 -7.32 0.45
CA GLN A 146 4.73 -6.07 -0.09
C GLN A 146 5.09 -6.26 -1.56
N ILE A 147 4.65 -5.36 -2.44
CA ILE A 147 4.86 -5.50 -3.89
C ILE A 147 6.30 -5.15 -4.31
N TYR A 148 6.98 -4.30 -3.54
CA TYR A 148 8.33 -3.79 -3.87
C TYR A 148 9.39 -4.17 -2.83
N SER A 149 9.33 -5.39 -2.28
CA SER A 149 10.31 -5.88 -1.29
C SER A 149 11.76 -5.82 -1.76
N ASP A 150 12.00 -5.93 -3.08
CA ASP A 150 13.32 -6.23 -3.64
C ASP A 150 14.16 -4.98 -3.98
N TYR A 151 13.62 -3.77 -3.81
CA TYR A 151 14.35 -2.53 -4.10
C TYR A 151 15.48 -2.22 -3.08
N GLN A 152 15.52 -2.90 -1.93
CA GLN A 152 16.61 -2.73 -0.97
C GLN A 152 17.91 -3.44 -1.38
N GLU A 153 17.89 -4.48 -2.24
CA GLU A 153 19.11 -5.18 -2.66
C GLU A 153 19.84 -4.50 -3.83
N LEU A 154 19.14 -3.71 -4.64
CA LEU A 154 19.72 -3.10 -5.85
C LEU A 154 20.57 -1.84 -5.60
N SER A 155 20.54 -1.28 -4.40
CA SER A 155 21.28 -0.02 -4.09
C SER A 155 22.67 -0.21 -3.47
N THR A 156 23.15 -1.45 -3.31
CA THR A 156 24.46 -1.72 -2.65
C THR A 156 25.44 -2.56 -3.47
N VAL A 157 25.42 -2.47 -4.80
CA VAL A 157 26.61 -2.84 -5.60
C VAL A 157 27.37 -1.57 -5.95
N ALA A 158 28.01 -0.98 -4.95
CA ALA A 158 29.12 -0.08 -5.20
C ALA A 158 30.21 -0.88 -5.95
N GLU A 159 30.58 -0.42 -7.15
CA GLU A 159 31.68 -0.97 -7.94
C GLU A 159 32.93 -1.12 -7.07
N ARG A 160 33.19 -2.34 -6.60
CA ARG A 160 34.54 -2.72 -6.20
C ARG A 160 35.35 -2.78 -7.48
N ARG A 161 36.00 -1.66 -7.82
CA ARG A 161 37.13 -1.65 -8.76
C ARG A 161 38.23 -2.54 -8.18
N THR A 162 38.18 -3.83 -8.47
CA THR A 162 39.34 -4.71 -8.36
C THR A 162 40.24 -4.38 -9.54
N GLY A 163 41.29 -3.61 -9.26
CA GLY A 163 42.39 -3.41 -10.18
C GLY A 163 42.93 -4.76 -10.62
N THR A 164 42.71 -5.09 -11.89
CA THR A 164 43.41 -6.19 -12.54
C THR A 164 44.01 -5.61 -13.81
N ASN A 165 45.34 -5.52 -13.79
CA ASN A 165 46.15 -5.31 -14.98
C ASN A 165 45.79 -6.39 -16.00
N MET A 166 45.11 -6.02 -17.08
CA MET A 166 45.19 -6.74 -18.34
C MET A 166 45.47 -5.73 -19.44
N ARG A 167 46.75 -5.72 -19.84
CA ARG A 167 47.15 -5.35 -21.18
C ARG A 167 46.37 -6.27 -22.11
N ASP A 168 45.46 -5.73 -22.90
CA ASP A 168 45.18 -6.36 -24.18
C ASP A 168 44.91 -5.33 -25.27
N SER A 169 45.53 -5.62 -26.41
CA SER A 169 45.89 -4.69 -27.45
C SER A 169 44.91 -4.86 -28.59
N ARG A 170 43.80 -4.12 -28.56
CA ARG A 170 42.90 -3.85 -29.70
C ARG A 170 41.84 -2.88 -29.21
N TRP A 171 41.42 -1.95 -30.07
CA TRP A 171 40.56 -0.79 -29.79
C TRP A 171 41.28 0.54 -29.51
N SER A 172 42.27 0.87 -30.36
CA SER A 172 42.59 2.26 -30.69
C SER A 172 42.43 2.43 -32.20
N ARG A 173 41.20 2.77 -32.65
CA ARG A 173 41.00 3.22 -34.05
C ARG A 173 39.75 4.03 -34.34
N TYR A 174 39.03 4.50 -33.34
CA TYR A 174 38.00 5.52 -33.53
C TYR A 174 38.16 6.53 -32.41
N TRP A 175 38.06 7.82 -32.73
CA TRP A 175 38.44 9.01 -31.96
C TRP A 175 39.85 9.54 -32.22
N SER A 176 40.04 10.10 -33.42
CA SER A 176 41.00 11.17 -33.66
C SER A 176 40.42 12.15 -34.69
N GLY A 177 40.40 13.42 -34.30
CA GLY A 177 40.21 14.60 -35.17
C GLY A 177 38.78 15.15 -35.20
N ASP A 178 38.54 16.45 -35.03
CA ASP A 178 39.40 17.55 -34.62
C ASP A 178 38.48 18.74 -34.29
N GLY A 179 38.92 19.61 -33.39
CA GLY A 179 38.25 20.88 -33.11
C GLY A 179 38.95 22.02 -33.86
N SER A 180 38.16 22.95 -34.42
CA SER A 180 38.55 24.33 -34.76
C SER A 180 37.24 25.06 -35.14
N SER A 181 36.67 26.01 -34.39
CA SER A 181 37.08 27.41 -34.19
C SER A 181 37.82 28.03 -35.37
N VAL A 182 37.09 28.56 -36.36
CA VAL A 182 36.78 30.00 -36.58
C VAL A 182 35.43 30.10 -37.29
#